data_AF-A0A969GPC7-F1
#
_entry.id   AF-A0A969GPC7-F1
#
_cell.length_a   1.000
_cell.length_b   1.000
_cell.length_c   1.000
_cell.angle_alpha   90.00
_cell.angle_beta   90.00
_cell.angle_gamma   90.00
#
_symmetry.space_group_name_H-M   'P 1'
#
loop_
_entity.id
_entity.type
_entity.pdbx_description
1 polymer ?
#
loop_
_entity_poly.entity_id
_entity_poly.type
_entity_poly.pdbx_seq_one_letter_code
_entity_poly.pdbx_strand_id
1 'polypeptide(L)'
;RYYHPRYQDGFALECRAVKKVREEMGLTNLKLMIPFCRTIDEGKQVQAEMAKHGLKRGDNGLEIYVMCEIPSNVILAEEFADIFDGFSIGSNDLTQLILGVDDGRVVVSFSRSLAHILSKLAFLSLSQQIALL
;
A
#
# COMPACT_ATOMS: atom_id res chain seq x y z
N ARG A 1 6.83 -10.04 0.23
CA ARG A 1 6.61 -11.10 -0.80
C ARG A 1 7.30 -10.76 -2.11
N TYR A 2 7.03 -9.58 -2.66
CA TYR A 2 7.38 -9.22 -4.03
C TYR A 2 8.89 -9.16 -4.33
N TYR A 3 9.71 -8.75 -3.37
CA TYR A 3 11.18 -8.72 -3.48
C TYR A 3 11.85 -10.05 -3.04
N HIS A 4 11.08 -11.04 -2.60
CA HIS A 4 11.66 -12.28 -2.07
C HIS A 4 12.07 -13.21 -3.22
N PRO A 5 13.26 -13.85 -3.18
CA PRO A 5 13.77 -14.67 -4.29
C PRO A 5 12.82 -15.79 -4.76
N ARG A 6 12.02 -16.34 -3.84
CA ARG A 6 11.02 -17.39 -4.15
C ARG A 6 9.81 -16.91 -4.97
N TYR A 7 9.57 -15.60 -5.06
CA TYR A 7 8.39 -15.05 -5.75
C TYR A 7 8.71 -13.94 -6.76
N GLN A 8 9.93 -13.42 -6.78
CA GLN A 8 10.35 -12.32 -7.66
C GLN A 8 10.01 -12.56 -9.14
N ASP A 9 10.14 -13.81 -9.64
CA ASP A 9 9.85 -14.14 -11.04
C ASP A 9 8.34 -14.03 -11.35
N GLY A 10 7.49 -14.39 -10.39
CA GLY A 10 6.05 -14.19 -10.47
C GLY A 10 5.67 -12.71 -10.46
N PHE A 11 6.30 -11.94 -9.57
CA PHE A 11 6.09 -10.49 -9.51
C PHE A 11 6.58 -9.77 -10.77
N ALA A 12 7.66 -10.26 -11.40
CA ALA A 12 8.14 -9.74 -12.67
C ALA A 12 7.13 -9.92 -13.81
N LEU A 13 6.36 -11.02 -13.81
CA LEU A 13 5.25 -11.22 -14.75
C LEU A 13 4.15 -10.18 -14.55
N GLU A 14 3.76 -9.92 -13.29
CA GLU A 14 2.78 -8.88 -12.93
C GLU A 14 3.24 -7.50 -13.42
N CYS A 15 4.51 -7.15 -13.17
CA CYS A 15 5.11 -5.89 -13.63
C CYS A 15 5.11 -5.74 -15.16
N ARG A 16 5.46 -6.81 -15.90
CA ARG A 16 5.43 -6.78 -17.37
C ARG A 16 4.03 -6.57 -17.91
N ALA A 17 3.02 -7.19 -17.31
CA ALA A 17 1.63 -7.03 -17.72
C ALA A 17 1.17 -5.56 -17.56
N VAL A 18 1.47 -4.98 -16.40
CA VAL A 18 1.18 -3.55 -16.12
C VAL A 18 1.91 -2.63 -17.08
N LYS A 19 3.20 -2.86 -17.33
CA LYS A 19 3.98 -2.03 -18.25
C LYS A 19 3.39 -2.02 -19.66
N LYS A 20 2.98 -3.19 -20.16
CA LYS A 20 2.26 -3.32 -21.43
C LYS A 20 0.96 -2.50 -21.45
N VAL A 21 0.16 -2.56 -20.39
CA VAL A 21 -1.08 -1.78 -20.28
C VAL A 21 -0.81 -0.27 -20.34
N ARG A 22 0.24 0.21 -19.67
CA ARG A 22 0.58 1.64 -19.68
C ARG A 22 1.19 2.10 -21.00
N GLU A 23 2.15 1.35 -21.52
CA GLU A 23 3.00 1.80 -22.64
C GLU A 23 2.43 1.41 -24.02
N GLU A 24 1.95 0.18 -24.18
CA GLU A 24 1.44 -0.30 -25.48
C GLU A 24 -0.04 0.07 -25.67
N MET A 25 -0.84 -0.01 -24.59
CA MET A 25 -2.27 0.31 -24.66
C MET A 25 -2.57 1.79 -24.34
N GLY A 26 -1.57 2.56 -23.91
CA GLY A 26 -1.69 4.00 -23.65
C GLY A 26 -2.51 4.37 -22.41
N LEU A 27 -2.77 3.43 -21.50
CA LEU A 27 -3.58 3.66 -20.29
C LEU A 27 -2.73 4.23 -19.15
N THR A 28 -2.27 5.48 -19.33
CA THR A 28 -1.38 6.18 -18.38
C THR A 28 -2.06 6.59 -17.08
N ASN A 29 -3.38 6.50 -16.99
CA ASN A 29 -4.17 6.71 -15.77
C ASN A 29 -4.12 5.51 -14.80
N LEU A 30 -3.53 4.38 -15.18
CA LEU A 30 -3.39 3.21 -14.31
C LEU A 30 -2.40 3.47 -13.16
N LYS A 31 -2.91 3.64 -11.95
CA LYS A 31 -2.12 3.72 -10.72
C LYS A 31 -1.82 2.31 -10.18
N LEU A 32 -0.72 2.14 -9.48
CA LEU A 32 -0.38 0.87 -8.82
C LEU A 32 -0.51 0.99 -7.32
N MET A 33 -0.92 -0.10 -6.67
CA MET A 33 -1.11 -0.14 -5.24
C MET A 33 -0.39 -1.35 -4.66
N ILE A 34 0.44 -1.14 -3.63
CA ILE A 34 1.15 -2.20 -2.93
C ILE A 34 0.34 -2.61 -1.69
N PRO A 35 -0.20 -3.84 -1.64
CA PRO A 35 -0.87 -4.35 -0.45
C PRO A 35 0.13 -4.94 0.54
N PHE A 36 -0.32 -5.06 1.79
CA PHE A 36 0.35 -5.69 2.93
C PHE A 36 1.78 -5.20 3.15
N CYS A 37 2.01 -3.89 2.95
CA CYS A 37 3.31 -3.27 3.16
C CYS A 37 3.54 -2.95 4.64
N ARG A 38 4.34 -3.75 5.34
CA ARG A 38 4.44 -3.69 6.82
C ARG A 38 5.36 -2.59 7.32
N THR A 39 6.38 -2.26 6.54
CA THR A 39 7.46 -1.34 6.92
C THR A 39 7.87 -0.45 5.74
N ILE A 40 8.49 0.70 6.06
CA ILE A 40 9.04 1.61 5.07
C ILE A 40 10.09 0.91 4.19
N ASP A 41 10.96 0.10 4.80
CA ASP A 41 12.01 -0.62 4.07
C ASP A 41 11.45 -1.69 3.15
N GLU A 42 10.37 -2.36 3.53
CA GLU A 42 9.62 -3.25 2.64
C GLU A 42 9.07 -2.46 1.44
N GLY A 43 8.45 -1.30 1.67
CA GLY A 43 7.95 -0.44 0.60
C GLY A 43 9.04 -0.03 -0.40
N LYS A 44 10.20 0.39 0.11
CA LYS A 44 11.37 0.72 -0.72
C LYS A 44 11.87 -0.47 -1.53
N GLN A 45 11.94 -1.65 -0.92
CA GLN A 45 12.40 -2.86 -1.60
C GLN A 45 11.44 -3.30 -2.71
N VAL A 46 10.12 -3.22 -2.49
CA VAL A 46 9.14 -3.55 -3.53
C VAL A 46 9.24 -2.57 -4.69
N GLN A 47 9.30 -1.26 -4.43
CA GLN A 47 9.45 -0.25 -5.49
C GLN A 47 10.78 -0.40 -6.25
N ALA A 48 11.87 -0.74 -5.55
CA ALA A 48 13.15 -1.03 -6.20
C ALA A 48 13.05 -2.26 -7.12
N GLU A 49 12.30 -3.29 -6.71
CA GLU A 49 12.04 -4.45 -7.56
C GLU A 49 11.19 -4.08 -8.78
N MET A 50 10.13 -3.30 -8.61
CA MET A 50 9.30 -2.79 -9.71
C MET A 50 10.12 -1.97 -10.72
N ALA A 51 11.05 -1.14 -10.23
CA ALA A 51 11.92 -0.33 -11.06
C ALA A 51 12.83 -1.16 -11.97
N LYS A 52 13.31 -2.34 -11.51
CA LYS A 52 14.07 -3.27 -12.37
C LYS A 52 13.27 -3.74 -13.59
N HIS A 53 11.94 -3.77 -13.47
CA HIS A 53 11.01 -4.15 -14.54
C HIS A 53 10.44 -2.94 -15.29
N GLY A 54 11.00 -1.74 -15.10
CA GLY A 54 10.62 -0.52 -15.81
C GLY A 54 9.40 0.20 -15.24
N LEU A 55 8.96 -0.14 -14.03
CA LEU A 55 7.88 0.54 -13.33
C LEU A 55 8.45 1.36 -12.17
N LYS A 56 8.98 2.54 -12.49
CA LYS A 56 9.55 3.45 -11.49
C LYS A 56 8.58 4.58 -11.18
N ARG A 57 8.40 4.87 -9.89
CA ARG A 57 7.56 5.98 -9.40
C ARG A 57 7.96 7.30 -10.06
N GLY A 58 6.97 8.06 -10.53
CA GLY A 58 7.13 9.33 -11.23
C GLY A 58 7.46 9.21 -12.73
N ASP A 59 8.06 8.12 -13.18
CA ASP A 59 8.38 7.94 -14.60
C ASP A 59 7.08 7.76 -15.40
N ASN A 60 6.93 8.54 -16.48
CA ASN A 60 5.72 8.58 -17.30
C ASN A 60 4.43 8.79 -16.47
N GLY A 61 4.51 9.57 -15.39
CA GLY A 61 3.38 9.84 -14.50
C GLY A 61 2.88 8.61 -13.75
N LEU A 62 3.70 7.57 -13.58
CA LEU A 62 3.35 6.40 -12.77
C LEU A 62 3.30 6.79 -11.28
N GLU A 63 2.10 6.74 -10.72
CA GLU A 63 1.90 6.88 -9.28
C GLU A 63 1.82 5.50 -8.61
N ILE A 64 2.47 5.37 -7.45
CA ILE A 64 2.48 4.17 -6.63
C ILE A 64 1.89 4.50 -5.27
N TYR A 65 0.80 3.82 -4.93
CA TYR A 65 0.06 3.93 -3.69
C TYR A 65 0.40 2.76 -2.77
N VAL A 66 0.13 2.94 -1.48
CA VAL A 66 0.13 1.85 -0.50
C VAL A 66 -1.27 1.65 0.05
N MET A 67 -1.67 0.40 0.23
CA MET A 67 -2.91 0.11 0.94
C MET A 67 -2.65 0.28 2.45
N CYS A 68 -3.34 1.25 3.06
CA CYS A 68 -3.31 1.53 4.48
C CYS A 68 -4.22 0.52 5.19
N GLU A 69 -3.65 -0.63 5.48
CA GLU A 69 -4.38 -1.79 6.00
C GLU A 69 -3.72 -2.43 7.23
N ILE A 70 -2.49 -2.03 7.54
CA ILE A 70 -1.75 -2.50 8.71
C ILE A 70 -1.68 -1.34 9.71
N PRO A 71 -1.82 -1.59 11.04
CA PRO A 71 -1.72 -0.53 12.04
C PRO A 71 -0.47 0.34 11.92
N SER A 72 0.67 -0.24 11.50
CA SER A 72 1.91 0.51 11.26
C SER A 72 1.79 1.55 10.15
N ASN A 73 0.96 1.32 9.11
CA ASN A 73 0.74 2.30 8.05
C ASN A 73 0.07 3.56 8.60
N VAL A 74 -0.87 3.40 9.53
CA VAL A 74 -1.54 4.54 10.17
C VAL A 74 -0.59 5.26 11.12
N ILE A 75 0.16 4.52 11.94
CA ILE A 75 1.09 5.11 12.92
C ILE A 75 2.20 5.88 12.20
N LEU A 76 2.75 5.34 11.12
CA LEU A 76 3.87 5.90 10.34
C LEU A 76 3.42 6.55 9.03
N ALA A 77 2.22 7.13 9.02
CA ALA A 77 1.59 7.69 7.82
C ALA A 77 2.48 8.71 7.10
N GLU A 78 3.19 9.57 7.84
CA GLU A 78 4.06 10.59 7.27
C GLU A 78 5.26 9.95 6.55
N GLU A 79 5.90 8.96 7.18
CA GLU A 79 7.04 8.27 6.59
C GLU A 79 6.65 7.41 5.38
N PHE A 80 5.43 6.85 5.38
CA PHE A 80 4.89 6.18 4.21
C PHE A 80 4.59 7.19 3.08
N ALA A 81 4.11 8.39 3.39
CA ALA A 81 3.82 9.44 2.41
C ALA A 81 5.08 9.96 1.70
N ASP A 82 6.26 9.87 2.33
CA ASP A 82 7.53 10.22 1.66
C ASP A 82 7.86 9.27 0.50
N ILE A 83 7.47 7.99 0.64
CA ILE A 83 7.82 6.95 -0.32
C ILE A 83 6.67 6.52 -1.23
N PHE A 84 5.43 6.92 -0.98
CA PHE A 84 4.25 6.62 -1.80
C PHE A 84 3.52 7.89 -2.21
N ASP A 85 2.84 7.87 -3.37
CA ASP A 85 2.09 9.02 -3.88
C ASP A 85 0.69 9.14 -3.24
N GLY A 86 0.28 8.14 -2.47
CA GLY A 86 -0.92 8.20 -1.64
C GLY A 86 -1.29 6.87 -1.00
N PHE A 87 -2.47 6.88 -0.36
CA PHE A 87 -3.02 5.77 0.40
C PHE A 87 -4.38 5.34 -0.16
N SER A 88 -4.69 4.05 0.00
CA SER A 88 -6.05 3.51 -0.08
C SER A 88 -6.35 2.77 1.22
N ILE A 89 -7.48 3.04 1.89
CA ILE A 89 -7.77 2.40 3.19
C ILE A 89 -8.33 1.00 2.96
N GLY A 90 -7.59 -0.03 3.40
CA GLY A 90 -8.07 -1.40 3.49
C GLY A 90 -8.81 -1.61 4.80
N SER A 91 -10.06 -1.16 4.90
CA SER A 91 -10.81 -1.10 6.16
C SER A 91 -11.02 -2.47 6.82
N ASN A 92 -11.19 -3.53 6.03
CA ASN A 92 -11.39 -4.88 6.54
C ASN A 92 -10.17 -5.38 7.30
N ASP A 93 -9.03 -5.51 6.62
CA ASP A 93 -7.76 -5.94 7.22
C ASP A 93 -7.32 -5.00 8.34
N LEU A 94 -7.51 -3.68 8.17
CA LEU A 94 -7.16 -2.71 9.20
C LEU A 94 -7.98 -2.93 10.48
N THR A 95 -9.29 -3.11 10.35
CA THR A 95 -10.17 -3.37 11.49
C THR A 95 -9.80 -4.68 12.17
N GLN A 96 -9.56 -5.73 11.38
CA GLN A 96 -9.16 -7.04 11.87
C GLN A 96 -7.86 -6.99 12.66
N LEU A 97 -6.82 -6.36 12.11
CA LEU A 97 -5.50 -6.27 12.73
C LEU A 97 -5.48 -5.33 13.94
N ILE A 98 -6.29 -4.27 13.95
CA ILE A 98 -6.39 -3.39 15.12
C ILE A 98 -7.10 -4.10 16.28
N LEU A 99 -8.19 -4.81 15.99
CA LEU A 99 -9.00 -5.47 17.02
C LEU A 99 -8.44 -6.85 17.40
N GLY A 100 -7.49 -7.39 16.63
CA GLY A 100 -6.98 -8.74 16.80
C GLY A 100 -8.03 -9.82 16.52
N VAL A 101 -8.91 -9.56 15.55
CA VAL A 101 -10.02 -10.45 15.18
C VAL A 101 -9.78 -11.08 13.81
N ASP A 102 -10.15 -12.35 13.68
CA ASP A 102 -10.20 -13.07 12.41
C ASP A 102 -11.66 -13.23 12.00
N ASP A 103 -11.93 -13.26 10.69
CA ASP A 103 -13.27 -13.22 10.09
C ASP A 103 -14.14 -14.39 10.60
N GLY A 104 -14.93 -14.13 11.65
CA GLY A 104 -15.85 -15.11 12.25
C GLY A 104 -15.81 -15.26 13.78
N ARG A 105 -14.86 -14.68 14.53
CA ARG A 105 -14.90 -14.70 16.01
C ARG A 105 -14.40 -13.41 16.63
N VAL A 106 -15.33 -12.66 17.23
CA VAL A 106 -15.03 -11.46 17.99
C VAL A 106 -14.44 -11.85 19.35
N VAL A 107 -13.17 -11.51 19.58
CA VAL A 107 -12.58 -11.45 20.92
C VAL A 107 -12.28 -9.97 21.19
N VAL A 108 -13.17 -9.28 21.90
CA VAL A 108 -12.99 -7.84 22.15
C VAL A 108 -11.89 -7.63 23.19
N SER A 109 -10.78 -7.01 22.78
CA SER A 109 -9.83 -6.34 23.67
C SER A 109 -9.80 -4.86 23.33
N PHE A 110 -10.45 -4.03 24.14
CA PHE A 110 -10.44 -2.57 23.97
C PHE A 110 -9.05 -2.03 24.37
N SER A 111 -8.22 -1.72 23.38
CA SER A 111 -6.89 -1.12 23.60
C SER A 111 -6.91 0.40 23.40
N ARG A 112 -6.18 1.11 24.26
CA ARG A 112 -5.95 2.57 24.19
C ARG A 112 -5.35 3.03 22.85
N SER A 113 -4.69 2.13 22.11
CA SER A 113 -4.13 2.38 20.79
C SER A 113 -5.18 2.71 19.71
N LEU A 114 -6.43 2.25 19.89
CA LEU A 114 -7.51 2.42 18.90
C LEU A 114 -7.85 3.90 18.66
N ALA A 115 -7.91 4.72 19.71
CA ALA A 115 -8.23 6.14 19.59
C ALA A 115 -7.17 6.93 18.80
N HIS A 116 -5.89 6.58 18.99
CA HIS A 116 -4.80 7.21 18.25
C HIS A 116 -4.85 6.88 16.75
N ILE A 117 -5.14 5.61 16.43
CA ILE A 117 -5.27 5.14 15.05
C ILE A 117 -6.46 5.82 14.34
N LEU A 118 -7.61 5.91 15.01
CA LEU A 118 -8.79 6.61 14.45
C LEU A 118 -8.51 8.10 14.19
N SER A 119 -7.79 8.77 15.08
CA SER A 119 -7.40 10.18 14.88
C SER A 119 -6.48 10.36 13.67
N LYS A 120 -5.50 9.47 13.47
CA LYS A 120 -4.60 9.54 12.30
C LYS A 120 -5.29 9.15 10.99
N LEU A 121 -6.25 8.22 11.03
CA LEU A 121 -7.09 7.91 9.87
C LEU A 121 -7.91 9.12 9.41
N ALA A 122 -8.49 9.88 10.35
CA ALA A 122 -9.18 11.13 10.04
C ALA A 122 -8.24 12.19 9.45
N PHE A 123 -6.97 12.23 9.88
CA PHE A 123 -5.97 13.12 9.30
C PHE A 123 -5.62 12.72 7.86
N LEU A 124 -5.40 11.43 7.60
CA LEU A 124 -5.14 10.91 6.26
C LEU A 124 -6.27 11.31 5.30
N SER A 125 -7.55 11.18 5.71
CA SER A 125 -8.69 11.54 4.86
C SER A 125 -8.81 13.03 4.58
N LEU A 126 -8.41 13.89 5.51
CA LEU A 126 -8.42 15.35 5.35
C LEU A 126 -7.23 15.88 4.53
N SER A 127 -6.10 15.17 4.53
CA SER A 127 -4.87 15.58 3.84
C SER A 127 -4.87 15.40 2.31
N GLN A 128 -5.98 14.92 1.72
CA GLN A 128 -6.12 14.58 0.29
C GLN A 128 -5.14 13.50 -0.22
N GLN A 129 -4.37 12.84 0.65
CA GLN A 129 -3.49 11.74 0.28
C GLN A 129 -4.24 10.41 0.08
N ILE A 130 -5.55 10.36 0.32
CA ILE A 130 -6.37 9.18 0.08
C ILE A 130 -6.97 9.25 -1.33
N ALA A 131 -6.65 8.25 -2.16
CA ALA A 131 -7.42 7.98 -3.36
C ALA A 131 -8.64 7.14 -2.98
N LEU A 132 -9.84 7.72 -3.13
CA LEU A 132 -11.08 6.96 -3.22
C LEU A 132 -11.14 6.42 -4.65
N LEU A 133 -10.66 5.18 -4.86
CA LEU A 133 -10.87 4.43 -6.11
C LEU A 133 -12.14 3.60 -6.02
#